data_AF-A0A7X7GDR7-F1
#
_entry.id   AF-A0A7X7GDR7-F1
#
_cell.length_a   1.000
_cell.length_b   1.000
_cell.length_c   1.000
_cell.angle_alpha   90.00
_cell.angle_beta   90.00
_cell.angle_gamma   90.00
#
_symmetry.space_group_name_H-M   'P 1'
#
loop_
_entity.id
_entity.type
_entity.pdbx_description
1 polymer ?
#
loop_
_entity_poly.entity_id
_entity_poly.type
_entity_poly.pdbx_seq_one_letter_code
_entity_poly.pdbx_strand_id
1 'polypeptide(L)'
;MPLPLTVSEFRELEAELAQLHYGDIPIGRTLSDQLVIDFFWGHGDWRKRTKWLNQARRVRHRLFPRRTAAEAVASEFRDRVLITWQLSTPRINDMLLPIIQELGGTRCGVIMGRKTAVPGLPSSVPVIDGGRGPSYRVTDWRSRYAADRPVWARHVKDLCLRYNLPSGAFEVLMLGLLGASQRIERYLQFLREHRPSAVLTEYDRNHLWSCLILAARHLKIPTATLVHGVIPPTGVGFAPTLADLVICWGELDKAKLLSAGDPPDKIVIGGCPRLTRNLPTSVVAR
;
A
#
# COMPACT_ATOMS: atom_id res chain seq x y z
N MET A 1 6.30 28.90 4.85
CA MET A 1 5.84 27.52 4.55
C MET A 1 5.19 26.99 5.80
N PRO A 2 4.10 26.20 5.71
CA PRO A 2 3.57 25.52 6.90
C PRO A 2 4.66 24.61 7.49
N LEU A 3 4.73 24.55 8.81
CA LEU A 3 5.68 23.69 9.50
C LEU A 3 5.31 22.21 9.26
N PRO A 4 6.30 21.31 9.17
CA PRO A 4 6.03 19.88 9.14
C PRO A 4 5.26 19.44 10.39
N LEU A 5 4.38 18.44 10.24
CA LEU A 5 3.65 17.87 11.38
C LEU A 5 4.62 17.27 12.40
N THR A 6 4.32 17.44 13.69
CA THR A 6 4.95 16.63 14.74
C THR A 6 4.53 15.17 14.63
N VAL A 7 5.23 14.27 15.32
CA VAL A 7 4.88 12.85 15.34
C VAL A 7 3.47 12.63 15.93
N SER A 8 3.08 13.36 16.98
CA SER A 8 1.73 13.25 17.57
C SER A 8 0.66 13.69 16.59
N GLU A 9 0.81 14.87 16.00
CA GLU A 9 -0.16 15.40 15.02
C GLU A 9 -0.28 14.48 13.81
N PHE A 10 0.83 13.91 13.33
CA PHE A 10 0.80 12.93 12.25
C PHE A 10 -0.03 11.70 12.63
N ARG A 11 0.17 11.15 13.84
CA ARG A 11 -0.54 9.97 14.32
C ARG A 11 -2.03 10.22 14.51
N GLU A 12 -2.38 11.36 15.07
CA GLU A 12 -3.77 11.76 15.26
C GLU A 12 -4.47 11.97 13.91
N LEU A 13 -3.83 12.69 12.98
CA LEU A 13 -4.35 12.89 11.62
C LEU A 13 -4.51 11.56 10.86
N GLU A 14 -3.55 10.65 11.00
CA GLU A 14 -3.61 9.31 10.42
C GLU A 14 -4.77 8.49 11.00
N ALA A 15 -4.97 8.52 12.32
CA ALA A 15 -6.07 7.84 13.00
C ALA A 15 -7.44 8.41 12.62
N GLU A 16 -7.53 9.74 12.47
CA GLU A 16 -8.74 10.44 12.02
C GLU A 16 -9.08 10.12 10.57
N LEU A 17 -8.09 10.08 9.68
CA LEU A 17 -8.30 9.66 8.30
C LEU A 17 -8.69 8.19 8.21
N ALA A 18 -8.17 7.32 9.09
CA ALA A 18 -8.55 5.91 9.13
C ALA A 18 -10.05 5.67 9.42
N GLN A 19 -10.79 6.67 9.93
CA GLN A 19 -12.25 6.62 10.10
C GLN A 19 -13.02 6.75 8.77
N LEU A 20 -12.35 7.13 7.68
CA LEU A 20 -12.98 7.20 6.36
C LEU A 20 -13.11 5.81 5.75
N HIS A 21 -14.33 5.48 5.34
CA HIS A 21 -14.66 4.18 4.77
C HIS A 21 -15.15 4.29 3.32
N TYR A 22 -14.85 3.26 2.52
CA TYR A 22 -15.42 3.01 1.20
C TYR A 22 -16.22 1.72 1.25
N GLY A 23 -17.55 1.81 1.36
CA GLY A 23 -18.34 0.72 1.94
C GLY A 23 -17.81 0.37 3.35
N ASP A 24 -17.42 -0.89 3.57
CA ASP A 24 -16.87 -1.35 4.86
C ASP A 24 -15.33 -1.30 4.93
N ILE A 25 -14.67 -0.71 3.93
CA ILE A 25 -13.20 -0.73 3.81
C ILE A 25 -12.62 0.59 4.34
N PRO A 26 -11.70 0.60 5.32
CA PRO A 26 -11.14 1.83 5.90
C PRO A 26 -10.15 2.53 4.95
N ILE A 27 -10.69 3.14 3.90
CA ILE A 27 -9.95 3.71 2.76
C ILE A 27 -8.96 4.80 3.14
N GLY A 28 -9.19 5.55 4.23
CA GLY A 28 -8.27 6.62 4.60
C GLY A 28 -6.88 6.12 4.99
N ARG A 29 -6.74 4.85 5.41
CA ARG A 29 -5.44 4.21 5.64
C ARG A 29 -4.56 4.13 4.40
N THR A 30 -5.13 4.23 3.20
CA THR A 30 -4.37 4.27 1.93
C THR A 30 -3.61 5.59 1.69
N LEU A 31 -3.87 6.61 2.51
CA LEU A 31 -3.22 7.93 2.41
C LEU A 31 -1.89 8.01 3.17
N SER A 32 -1.51 6.97 3.91
CA SER A 32 -0.36 6.97 4.81
C SER A 32 0.95 7.45 4.16
N ASP A 33 1.32 6.85 3.02
CA ASP A 33 2.51 7.21 2.24
C ASP A 33 2.48 8.70 1.83
N GLN A 34 1.31 9.18 1.42
CA GLN A 34 1.11 10.58 1.04
C GLN A 34 1.20 11.52 2.25
N LEU A 35 0.65 11.15 3.40
CA LEU A 35 0.76 11.94 4.62
C LEU A 35 2.23 12.08 5.05
N VAL A 36 2.98 10.99 5.00
CA VAL A 36 4.40 11.00 5.36
C VAL A 36 5.18 11.92 4.42
N ILE A 37 5.05 11.74 3.11
CA ILE A 37 5.83 12.49 2.13
C ILE A 37 5.42 13.96 2.09
N ASP A 38 4.12 14.24 1.93
CA ASP A 38 3.66 15.60 1.65
C ASP A 38 3.66 16.46 2.92
N PHE A 39 3.27 15.91 4.07
CA PHE A 39 2.98 16.68 5.29
C PHE A 39 4.04 16.49 6.40
N PHE A 40 4.48 15.26 6.65
CA PHE A 40 5.46 15.00 7.72
C PHE A 40 6.90 15.33 7.30
N TRP A 41 7.32 14.95 6.09
CA TRP A 41 8.62 15.34 5.54
C TRP A 41 8.60 16.71 4.83
N GLY A 42 7.41 17.28 4.62
CA GLY A 42 7.25 18.61 4.05
C GLY A 42 7.60 18.69 2.55
N HIS A 43 7.50 17.58 1.81
CA HIS A 43 7.75 17.57 0.36
C HIS A 43 6.53 17.92 -0.49
N GLY A 44 5.39 18.23 0.14
CA GLY A 44 4.17 18.59 -0.57
C GLY A 44 4.29 19.91 -1.33
N ASP A 45 3.69 19.96 -2.53
CA ASP A 45 3.65 21.16 -3.36
C ASP A 45 2.32 21.94 -3.16
N TRP A 46 2.39 23.01 -2.37
CA TRP A 46 1.24 23.82 -1.95
C TRP A 46 1.01 25.07 -2.80
N ARG A 47 1.63 25.17 -3.98
CA ARG A 47 1.44 26.31 -4.89
C ARG A 47 -0.01 26.35 -5.40
N LYS A 48 -0.56 27.55 -5.59
CA LYS A 48 -1.91 27.77 -6.16
C LYS A 48 -2.14 26.99 -7.46
N ARG A 49 -1.13 26.94 -8.35
CA ARG A 49 -1.20 26.15 -9.60
C ARG A 49 -1.40 24.66 -9.35
N THR A 50 -0.76 24.11 -8.34
CA THR A 50 -0.81 22.68 -8.00
C THR A 50 -2.15 22.33 -7.37
N LYS A 51 -2.71 23.21 -6.54
CA LYS A 51 -4.10 23.11 -6.07
C LYS A 51 -5.09 22.98 -7.24
N TRP A 52 -5.04 23.91 -8.19
CA TRP A 52 -5.92 23.89 -9.37
C TRP A 52 -5.70 22.66 -10.25
N LEU A 53 -4.45 22.23 -10.42
CA LEU A 53 -4.13 21.01 -11.14
C LEU A 53 -4.74 19.78 -10.47
N ASN A 54 -4.65 19.66 -9.14
CA ASN A 54 -5.22 18.54 -8.40
C ASN A 54 -6.76 18.56 -8.42
N GLN A 55 -7.37 19.73 -8.33
CA GLN A 55 -8.81 19.92 -8.57
C GLN A 55 -9.21 19.41 -9.98
N ALA A 56 -8.48 19.81 -11.03
CA ALA A 56 -8.74 19.39 -12.40
C ALA A 56 -8.54 17.88 -12.59
N ARG A 57 -7.46 17.30 -12.01
CA ARG A 57 -7.22 15.84 -11.99
C ARG A 57 -8.36 15.10 -11.31
N ARG A 58 -8.88 15.61 -10.19
CA ARG A 58 -10.01 15.01 -9.49
C ARG A 58 -11.27 14.98 -10.34
N VAL A 59 -11.58 16.09 -11.04
CA VAL A 59 -12.71 16.14 -11.98
C VAL A 59 -12.49 15.16 -13.13
N ARG A 60 -11.31 15.16 -13.75
CA ARG A 60 -10.95 14.25 -14.85
C ARG A 60 -11.10 12.79 -14.43
N HIS A 61 -10.51 12.37 -13.32
CA HIS A 61 -10.56 10.99 -12.85
C HIS A 61 -11.94 10.55 -12.37
N ARG A 62 -12.81 11.51 -11.99
CA ARG A 62 -14.22 11.22 -11.70
C ARG A 62 -15.02 10.97 -12.98
N LEU A 63 -14.85 11.82 -13.99
CA LEU A 63 -15.59 11.73 -15.26
C LEU A 63 -15.09 10.57 -16.12
N PHE A 64 -13.77 10.40 -16.17
CA PHE A 64 -13.04 9.40 -16.94
C PHE A 64 -12.24 8.51 -15.96
N PRO A 65 -12.94 7.63 -15.21
CA PRO A 65 -12.29 6.69 -14.33
C PRO A 65 -11.32 5.83 -15.12
N ARG A 66 -10.19 5.46 -14.51
CA ARG A 66 -9.21 4.60 -15.18
C ARG A 66 -9.89 3.29 -15.55
N ARG A 67 -9.81 2.93 -16.83
CA ARG A 67 -10.25 1.63 -17.35
C ARG A 67 -9.00 0.94 -17.86
N THR A 68 -8.90 -0.36 -17.62
CA THR A 68 -7.99 -1.21 -18.38
C THR A 68 -8.77 -2.25 -19.13
N ALA A 69 -8.28 -2.55 -20.33
CA ALA A 69 -8.65 -3.80 -20.99
C ALA A 69 -8.30 -4.92 -20.01
N ALA A 70 -9.24 -5.83 -19.78
CA ALA A 70 -8.96 -7.02 -19.00
C ALA A 70 -7.77 -7.73 -19.66
N GLU A 71 -6.63 -7.84 -18.98
CA GLU A 71 -5.66 -8.84 -19.38
C GLU A 71 -6.31 -10.19 -19.11
N ALA A 72 -6.34 -11.05 -20.13
CA ALA A 72 -6.85 -12.40 -20.02
C ALA A 72 -5.86 -13.24 -19.20
N VAL A 73 -5.79 -13.00 -17.89
CA VAL A 73 -4.93 -13.75 -16.96
C VAL A 73 -5.72 -14.89 -16.29
N ALA A 74 -6.77 -15.38 -16.96
CA ALA A 74 -7.76 -16.26 -16.36
C ALA A 74 -7.08 -17.44 -15.61
N SER A 75 -7.38 -17.54 -14.30
CA SER A 75 -7.09 -18.64 -13.37
C SER A 75 -5.67 -18.87 -12.82
N GLU A 76 -4.64 -18.14 -13.22
CA GLU A 76 -3.24 -18.49 -12.84
C GLU A 76 -2.90 -18.36 -11.34
N PHE A 77 -3.73 -17.67 -10.55
CA PHE A 77 -3.42 -17.31 -9.15
C PHE A 77 -4.29 -18.02 -8.12
N ARG A 78 -5.19 -18.90 -8.55
CA ARG A 78 -6.09 -19.62 -7.65
C ARG A 78 -5.32 -20.49 -6.69
N ASP A 79 -5.64 -20.37 -5.40
CA ASP A 79 -5.02 -21.11 -4.29
C ASP A 79 -3.50 -20.90 -4.15
N ARG A 80 -2.92 -19.94 -4.89
CA ARG A 80 -1.52 -19.53 -4.79
C ARG A 80 -1.37 -18.32 -3.88
N VAL A 81 -0.17 -18.17 -3.31
CA VAL A 81 0.23 -16.93 -2.64
C VAL A 81 0.47 -15.85 -3.70
N LEU A 82 -0.26 -14.75 -3.61
CA LEU A 82 -0.03 -13.57 -4.44
C LEU A 82 1.05 -12.71 -3.80
N ILE A 83 2.19 -12.55 -4.47
CA ILE A 83 3.31 -11.74 -4.02
C ILE A 83 3.32 -10.42 -4.77
N THR A 84 3.35 -9.30 -4.06
CA THR A 84 3.51 -7.99 -4.70
C THR A 84 4.97 -7.70 -5.00
N TRP A 85 5.21 -6.85 -6.01
CA TRP A 85 6.55 -6.42 -6.38
C TRP A 85 6.52 -5.00 -6.96
N GLN A 86 6.75 -3.98 -6.14
CA GLN A 86 6.58 -2.58 -6.49
C GLN A 86 7.55 -2.15 -7.59
N LEU A 87 8.83 -2.47 -7.43
CA LEU A 87 9.92 -2.06 -8.31
C LEU A 87 10.99 -3.16 -8.40
N SER A 88 11.52 -3.38 -9.61
CA SER A 88 12.69 -4.24 -9.82
C SER A 88 13.97 -3.47 -9.48
N THR A 89 14.43 -3.60 -8.25
CA THR A 89 15.71 -3.04 -7.78
C THR A 89 16.48 -4.14 -7.06
N PRO A 90 17.83 -4.14 -7.05
CA PRO A 90 18.60 -5.20 -6.39
C PRO A 90 18.10 -5.48 -4.97
N ARG A 91 17.88 -4.41 -4.18
CA ARG A 91 17.38 -4.51 -2.80
C ARG A 91 16.04 -5.24 -2.65
N ILE A 92 15.07 -4.97 -3.52
CA ILE A 92 13.75 -5.62 -3.47
C ILE A 92 13.84 -7.04 -4.05
N ASN A 93 14.64 -7.21 -5.10
CA ASN A 93 14.85 -8.50 -5.76
C ASN A 93 15.49 -9.50 -4.79
N ASP A 94 16.55 -9.11 -4.08
CA ASP A 94 17.24 -9.94 -3.09
C ASP A 94 16.36 -10.32 -1.90
N MET A 95 15.26 -9.60 -1.69
CA MET A 95 14.29 -9.90 -0.64
C MET A 95 13.18 -10.85 -1.12
N LEU A 96 12.66 -10.63 -2.32
CA LEU A 96 11.51 -11.39 -2.85
C LEU A 96 11.91 -12.66 -3.59
N LEU A 97 13.05 -12.65 -4.30
CA LEU A 97 13.50 -13.82 -5.09
C LEU A 97 13.70 -15.07 -4.24
N PRO A 98 14.35 -15.03 -3.06
CA PRO A 98 14.50 -16.24 -2.24
C PRO A 98 13.15 -16.84 -1.83
N ILE A 99 12.18 -15.99 -1.50
CA ILE A 99 10.82 -16.42 -1.11
C ILE A 99 10.10 -17.06 -2.31
N ILE A 100 10.19 -16.43 -3.48
CA ILE A 100 9.56 -16.91 -4.71
C ILE A 100 10.19 -18.22 -5.18
N GLN A 101 11.51 -18.35 -5.07
CA GLN A 101 12.24 -19.57 -5.42
C GLN A 101 11.87 -20.73 -4.49
N GLU A 102 11.78 -20.46 -3.19
CA GLU A 102 11.35 -21.45 -2.20
C GLU A 102 9.90 -21.91 -2.46
N LEU A 103 8.98 -20.98 -2.70
CA LEU A 103 7.58 -21.32 -3.01
C LEU A 103 7.43 -22.04 -4.35
N GLY A 104 8.17 -21.60 -5.37
CA GLY A 104 8.07 -22.10 -6.73
C GLY A 104 6.81 -21.63 -7.47
N GLY A 105 6.82 -21.81 -8.79
CA GLY A 105 5.74 -21.36 -9.68
C GLY A 105 4.39 -22.04 -9.47
N THR A 106 4.33 -23.16 -8.76
CA THR A 106 3.06 -23.86 -8.45
C THR A 106 2.34 -23.27 -7.24
N ARG A 107 3.06 -22.66 -6.30
CA ARG A 107 2.51 -22.15 -5.03
C ARG A 107 2.38 -20.63 -4.97
N CYS A 108 3.02 -19.90 -5.89
CA CYS A 108 2.95 -18.44 -5.89
C CYS A 108 2.73 -17.85 -7.29
N GLY A 109 2.34 -16.59 -7.30
CA GLY A 109 2.33 -15.73 -8.47
C GLY A 109 2.67 -14.30 -8.07
N VAL A 110 3.11 -13.49 -9.03
CA VAL A 110 3.58 -12.13 -8.79
C VAL A 110 2.69 -11.08 -9.45
N ILE A 111 2.34 -10.03 -8.70
CA ILE A 111 1.79 -8.78 -9.23
C ILE A 111 2.83 -7.66 -9.14
N MET A 112 3.27 -7.15 -10.28
CA MET A 112 4.29 -6.09 -10.33
C MET A 112 3.66 -4.72 -10.46
N GLY A 113 4.18 -3.70 -9.76
CA GLY A 113 3.69 -2.31 -9.88
C GLY A 113 3.81 -1.79 -11.32
N ARG A 114 4.84 -2.24 -12.02
CA ARG A 114 5.01 -2.15 -13.47
C ARG A 114 5.70 -3.43 -13.93
N LYS A 115 5.15 -4.12 -14.93
CA LYS A 115 5.79 -5.33 -15.44
C LYS A 115 7.11 -5.00 -16.12
N THR A 116 8.19 -5.58 -15.61
CA THR A 116 9.55 -5.46 -16.12
C THR A 116 10.23 -6.81 -16.05
N ALA A 117 11.22 -7.07 -16.91
CA ALA A 117 12.05 -8.25 -16.76
C ALA A 117 12.79 -8.20 -15.40
N VAL A 118 12.81 -9.32 -14.69
CA VAL A 118 13.56 -9.48 -13.45
C VAL A 118 14.52 -10.67 -13.61
N PRO A 119 15.83 -10.42 -13.57
CA PRO A 119 16.81 -11.51 -13.55
C PRO A 119 16.56 -12.44 -12.35
N GLY A 120 16.56 -13.76 -12.59
CA GLY A 120 16.42 -14.77 -11.54
C GLY A 120 14.99 -15.14 -11.14
N LEU A 121 13.97 -14.46 -11.71
CA LEU A 121 12.57 -14.87 -11.53
C LEU A 121 12.29 -16.16 -12.32
N PRO A 122 11.83 -17.24 -11.68
CA PRO A 122 11.56 -18.49 -12.41
C PRO A 122 10.47 -18.29 -13.46
N SER A 123 10.70 -18.83 -14.67
CA SER A 123 9.76 -18.71 -15.80
C SER A 123 8.40 -19.37 -15.56
N SER A 124 8.32 -20.28 -14.59
CA SER A 124 7.08 -20.96 -14.17
C SER A 124 6.18 -20.10 -13.28
N VAL A 125 6.68 -18.97 -12.76
CA VAL A 125 5.90 -18.08 -11.88
C VAL A 125 5.05 -17.16 -12.76
N PRO A 126 3.71 -17.16 -12.61
CA PRO A 126 2.86 -16.25 -13.35
C PRO A 126 3.08 -14.81 -12.90
N VAL A 127 3.13 -13.87 -13.84
CA VAL A 127 3.43 -12.45 -13.59
C VAL A 127 2.44 -11.53 -14.29
N ILE A 128 1.76 -10.71 -13.50
CA ILE A 128 0.82 -9.70 -14.00
C ILE A 128 1.32 -8.27 -13.79
N ASP A 129 0.91 -7.39 -14.72
CA ASP A 129 1.17 -5.96 -14.61
C ASP A 129 0.08 -5.29 -13.74
N GLY A 130 0.38 -5.11 -12.45
CA GLY A 130 -0.46 -4.37 -11.51
C GLY A 130 -0.65 -2.89 -11.88
N GLY A 131 0.27 -2.30 -12.66
CA GLY A 131 0.15 -0.94 -13.18
C GLY A 131 -0.97 -0.80 -14.20
N ARG A 132 -1.17 -1.83 -15.02
CA ARG A 132 -2.39 -1.98 -15.81
C ARG A 132 -3.54 -2.25 -14.86
N GLY A 133 -3.42 -3.26 -14.01
CA GLY A 133 -4.42 -3.61 -13.03
C GLY A 133 -5.70 -4.19 -13.66
N PRO A 134 -6.49 -4.91 -12.86
CA PRO A 134 -7.70 -5.59 -13.32
C PRO A 134 -8.77 -4.58 -13.77
N SER A 135 -9.69 -5.05 -14.62
CA SER A 135 -10.89 -4.28 -14.95
C SER A 135 -11.82 -4.23 -13.74
N TYR A 136 -12.71 -3.23 -13.71
CA TYR A 136 -13.75 -3.14 -12.69
C TYR A 136 -15.03 -2.54 -13.26
N ARG A 137 -16.16 -2.85 -12.63
CA ARG A 137 -17.46 -2.28 -12.98
C ARG A 137 -17.51 -0.83 -12.55
N VAL A 138 -17.31 0.07 -13.51
CA VAL A 138 -17.34 1.52 -13.29
C VAL A 138 -18.68 2.00 -12.73
N THR A 139 -19.78 1.35 -13.09
CA THR A 139 -21.11 1.64 -12.53
C THR A 139 -21.15 1.43 -11.02
N ASP A 140 -20.59 0.32 -10.56
CA ASP A 140 -20.62 -0.11 -9.16
C ASP A 140 -19.72 0.83 -8.35
N TRP A 141 -18.53 1.14 -8.89
CA TRP A 141 -17.64 2.16 -8.31
C TRP A 141 -18.33 3.53 -8.19
N ARG A 142 -19.00 3.99 -9.27
CA ARG A 142 -19.67 5.31 -9.30
C ARG A 142 -20.74 5.41 -8.22
N SER A 143 -21.54 4.35 -8.05
CA SER A 143 -22.60 4.29 -7.05
C SER A 143 -22.04 4.45 -5.64
N ARG A 144 -21.07 3.60 -5.26
CA ARG A 144 -20.43 3.66 -3.93
C ARG A 144 -19.70 4.97 -3.70
N TYR A 145 -18.90 5.42 -4.68
CA TYR A 145 -18.16 6.68 -4.56
C TYR A 145 -19.10 7.89 -4.38
N ALA A 146 -20.26 7.89 -5.03
CA ALA A 146 -21.24 8.96 -4.86
C ALA A 146 -21.83 8.99 -3.43
N ALA A 147 -22.02 7.83 -2.81
CA ALA A 147 -22.52 7.73 -1.44
C ALA A 147 -21.49 8.19 -0.40
N ASP A 148 -20.22 7.77 -0.53
CA ASP A 148 -19.21 7.99 0.51
C ASP A 148 -18.52 9.37 0.41
N ARG A 149 -18.36 9.90 -0.82
CA ARG A 149 -17.61 11.14 -1.08
C ARG A 149 -18.08 12.36 -0.25
N PRO A 150 -19.39 12.62 -0.05
CA PRO A 150 -19.82 13.76 0.77
C PRO A 150 -19.36 13.68 2.22
N VAL A 151 -19.32 12.47 2.79
CA VAL A 151 -18.80 12.23 4.15
C VAL A 151 -17.31 12.52 4.19
N TRP A 152 -16.55 11.95 3.25
CA TRP A 152 -15.11 12.21 3.14
C TRP A 152 -14.80 13.69 2.98
N ALA A 153 -15.55 14.38 2.12
CA ALA A 153 -15.31 15.79 1.84
C ALA A 153 -15.57 16.68 3.07
N ARG A 154 -16.55 16.36 3.91
CA ARG A 154 -16.79 17.08 5.16
C ARG A 154 -15.67 16.82 6.16
N HIS A 155 -15.34 15.56 6.40
CA HIS A 155 -14.31 15.15 7.35
C HIS A 155 -12.92 15.69 6.97
N VAL A 156 -12.51 15.56 5.71
CA VAL A 156 -11.21 16.07 5.25
C VAL A 156 -11.14 17.60 5.34
N LYS A 157 -12.24 18.32 5.08
CA LYS A 157 -12.27 19.78 5.27
C LYS A 157 -12.10 20.16 6.74
N ASP A 158 -12.80 19.46 7.63
CA ASP A 158 -12.69 19.64 9.07
C ASP A 158 -11.24 19.40 9.54
N LEU A 159 -10.63 18.29 9.13
CA LEU A 159 -9.21 18.00 9.42
C LEU A 159 -8.27 19.07 8.88
N CYS A 160 -8.47 19.53 7.65
CA CYS A 160 -7.66 20.63 7.10
C CYS A 160 -7.73 21.90 7.94
N LEU A 161 -8.90 22.21 8.53
CA LEU A 161 -9.08 23.38 9.39
C LEU A 161 -8.47 23.14 10.78
N ARG A 162 -8.80 22.02 11.42
CA ARG A 162 -8.34 21.67 12.77
C ARG A 162 -6.82 21.63 12.88
N TYR A 163 -6.15 21.00 11.92
CA TYR A 163 -4.70 20.86 11.89
C TYR A 163 -3.99 21.98 11.09
N ASN A 164 -4.72 23.05 10.73
CA ASN A 164 -4.19 24.19 9.97
C ASN A 164 -3.36 23.76 8.73
N LEU A 165 -3.89 22.78 7.98
CA LEU A 165 -3.18 22.19 6.86
C LEU A 165 -3.02 23.20 5.70
N PRO A 166 -1.94 23.08 4.90
CA PRO A 166 -1.69 23.95 3.76
C PRO A 166 -2.88 24.08 2.79
N SER A 167 -3.04 25.26 2.19
CA SER A 167 -3.98 25.44 1.06
C SER A 167 -3.61 24.48 -0.08
N GLY A 168 -4.54 23.62 -0.46
CA GLY A 168 -4.30 22.52 -1.41
C GLY A 168 -4.39 21.13 -0.77
N ALA A 169 -4.26 21.01 0.56
CA ALA A 169 -4.33 19.74 1.27
C ALA A 169 -5.65 18.99 1.00
N PHE A 170 -6.77 19.69 1.02
CA PHE A 170 -8.08 19.12 0.68
C PHE A 170 -8.10 18.50 -0.72
N GLU A 171 -7.59 19.21 -1.72
CA GLU A 171 -7.56 18.73 -3.10
C GLU A 171 -6.66 17.50 -3.26
N VAL A 172 -5.51 17.50 -2.58
CA VAL A 172 -4.55 16.41 -2.57
C VAL A 172 -5.14 15.15 -1.91
N LEU A 173 -5.65 15.27 -0.68
CA LEU A 173 -6.24 14.15 0.06
C LEU A 173 -7.47 13.58 -0.64
N MET A 174 -8.37 14.44 -1.15
CA MET A 174 -9.55 13.99 -1.90
C MET A 174 -9.19 13.34 -3.24
N LEU A 175 -8.10 13.78 -3.89
CA LEU A 175 -7.59 13.11 -5.08
C LEU A 175 -7.01 11.73 -4.74
N GLY A 176 -6.29 11.62 -3.61
CA GLY A 176 -5.81 10.37 -3.06
C GLY A 176 -6.94 9.36 -2.83
N LEU A 177 -7.99 9.76 -2.10
CA LEU A 177 -9.18 8.94 -1.83
C LEU A 177 -9.91 8.54 -3.12
N LEU A 178 -10.07 9.45 -4.07
CA LEU A 178 -10.65 9.13 -5.38
C LEU A 178 -9.85 8.03 -6.08
N GLY A 179 -8.52 8.18 -6.15
CA GLY A 179 -7.65 7.19 -6.78
C GLY A 179 -7.66 5.84 -6.04
N ALA A 180 -7.64 5.87 -4.70
CA ALA A 180 -7.71 4.68 -3.88
C ALA A 180 -9.02 3.92 -4.05
N SER A 181 -10.16 4.62 -4.15
CA SER A 181 -11.48 3.97 -4.35
C SER A 181 -11.54 3.17 -5.65
N GLN A 182 -10.95 3.71 -6.72
CA GLN A 182 -10.85 3.00 -8.01
C GLN A 182 -9.91 1.79 -7.90
N ARG A 183 -8.79 1.90 -7.18
CA ARG A 183 -7.87 0.78 -6.96
C ARG A 183 -8.47 -0.32 -6.08
N ILE A 184 -9.24 0.03 -5.06
CA ILE A 184 -9.93 -0.94 -4.21
C ILE A 184 -10.94 -1.74 -5.02
N GLU A 185 -11.79 -1.10 -5.83
CA GLU A 185 -12.75 -1.83 -6.68
C GLU A 185 -12.08 -2.80 -7.65
N ARG A 186 -10.94 -2.38 -8.21
CA ARG A 186 -10.08 -3.22 -9.05
C ARG A 186 -9.61 -4.46 -8.30
N TYR A 187 -9.01 -4.28 -7.13
CA TYR A 187 -8.52 -5.41 -6.35
C TYR A 187 -9.65 -6.29 -5.81
N LEU A 188 -10.81 -5.73 -5.46
CA LEU A 188 -11.97 -6.52 -5.09
C LEU A 188 -12.43 -7.43 -6.22
N GLN A 189 -12.50 -6.93 -7.46
CA GLN A 189 -12.84 -7.76 -8.60
C GLN A 189 -11.78 -8.84 -8.85
N PHE A 190 -10.51 -8.46 -8.91
CA PHE A 190 -9.40 -9.39 -9.13
C PHE A 190 -9.35 -10.49 -8.08
N LEU A 191 -9.43 -10.16 -6.80
CA LEU A 191 -9.36 -11.15 -5.73
C LEU A 191 -10.57 -12.09 -5.72
N ARG A 192 -11.76 -11.63 -6.13
CA ARG A 192 -12.95 -12.50 -6.28
C ARG A 192 -12.81 -13.50 -7.44
N GLU A 193 -12.21 -13.06 -8.55
CA GLU A 193 -11.99 -13.86 -9.74
C GLU A 193 -10.86 -14.89 -9.52
N HIS A 194 -9.74 -14.42 -8.97
CA HIS A 194 -8.52 -15.21 -8.86
C HIS A 194 -8.41 -16.00 -7.55
N ARG A 195 -8.97 -15.51 -6.44
CA ARG A 195 -8.99 -16.18 -5.12
C ARG A 195 -7.61 -16.75 -4.72
N PRO A 196 -6.59 -15.90 -4.55
CA PRO A 196 -5.33 -16.35 -3.97
C PRO A 196 -5.54 -16.87 -2.54
N SER A 197 -4.70 -17.80 -2.11
CA SER A 197 -4.75 -18.36 -0.75
C SER A 197 -4.22 -17.39 0.31
N ALA A 198 -3.32 -16.48 -0.08
CA ALA A 198 -2.83 -15.38 0.75
C ALA A 198 -2.26 -14.25 -0.14
N VAL A 199 -2.07 -13.07 0.43
CA VAL A 199 -1.31 -11.97 -0.18
C VAL A 199 -0.08 -11.65 0.67
N LEU A 200 1.10 -11.67 0.07
CA LEU A 200 2.35 -11.22 0.66
C LEU A 200 2.80 -9.95 -0.03
N THR A 201 3.11 -8.90 0.75
CA THR A 201 3.61 -7.63 0.21
C THR A 201 4.90 -7.18 0.85
N GLU A 202 5.81 -6.61 0.06
CA GLU A 202 7.02 -5.97 0.56
C GLU A 202 6.75 -4.69 1.35
N TYR A 203 5.60 -4.06 1.20
CA TYR A 203 5.23 -2.85 1.93
C TYR A 203 3.75 -2.54 1.81
N ASP A 204 3.00 -2.69 2.90
CA ASP A 204 1.54 -2.51 2.88
C ASP A 204 1.08 -1.05 3.01
N ARG A 205 1.95 -0.08 3.31
CA ARG A 205 1.56 1.33 3.48
C ARG A 205 1.68 2.17 2.20
N ASN A 206 2.30 1.66 1.14
CA ASN A 206 2.37 2.40 -0.12
C ASN A 206 0.99 2.51 -0.80
N HIS A 207 0.83 3.53 -1.64
CA HIS A 207 -0.44 3.81 -2.30
C HIS A 207 -0.93 2.75 -3.30
N LEU A 208 -0.06 1.84 -3.76
CA LEU A 208 -0.41 0.73 -4.66
C LEU A 208 -0.97 -0.45 -3.86
N TRP A 209 -0.18 -0.96 -2.91
CA TRP A 209 -0.44 -2.21 -2.20
C TRP A 209 -1.35 -2.05 -0.99
N SER A 210 -1.41 -0.87 -0.37
CA SER A 210 -2.40 -0.61 0.69
C SER A 210 -3.83 -0.91 0.22
N CYS A 211 -4.17 -0.54 -1.01
CA CYS A 211 -5.48 -0.82 -1.60
C CYS A 211 -5.71 -2.33 -1.79
N LEU A 212 -4.68 -3.08 -2.20
CA LEU A 212 -4.75 -4.53 -2.38
C LEU A 212 -4.93 -5.24 -1.03
N ILE A 213 -4.15 -4.84 -0.02
CA ILE A 213 -4.20 -5.43 1.32
C ILE A 213 -5.56 -5.18 1.97
N LEU A 214 -6.09 -3.94 1.89
CA LEU A 214 -7.41 -3.63 2.41
C LEU A 214 -8.53 -4.41 1.69
N ALA A 215 -8.43 -4.57 0.37
CA ALA A 215 -9.38 -5.38 -0.39
C ALA A 215 -9.29 -6.88 -0.03
N ALA A 216 -8.09 -7.43 0.14
CA ALA A 216 -7.86 -8.81 0.57
C ALA A 216 -8.47 -9.09 1.95
N ARG A 217 -8.22 -8.20 2.92
CA ARG A 217 -8.81 -8.29 4.25
C ARG A 217 -10.33 -8.25 4.24
N HIS A 218 -10.93 -7.36 3.44
CA HIS A 218 -12.38 -7.30 3.28
C HIS A 218 -12.96 -8.62 2.74
N LEU A 219 -12.22 -9.29 1.86
CA LEU A 219 -12.57 -10.60 1.33
C LEU A 219 -12.10 -11.78 2.20
N LYS A 220 -11.56 -11.52 3.39
CA LYS A 220 -11.02 -12.51 4.33
C LYS A 220 -9.91 -13.37 3.74
N ILE A 221 -9.13 -12.81 2.81
CA ILE A 221 -7.91 -13.44 2.30
C ILE A 221 -6.78 -13.05 3.25
N PRO A 222 -6.02 -14.02 3.82
CA PRO A 222 -4.90 -13.75 4.70
C PRO A 222 -3.85 -12.84 4.06
N THR A 223 -3.35 -11.87 4.82
CA THR A 223 -2.35 -10.90 4.35
C THR A 223 -1.12 -10.84 5.23
N ALA A 224 0.07 -10.75 4.63
CA ALA A 224 1.32 -10.51 5.31
C ALA A 224 2.12 -9.39 4.65
N THR A 225 2.83 -8.58 5.44
CA THR A 225 3.78 -7.59 4.93
C THR A 225 5.20 -7.88 5.42
N LEU A 226 6.19 -7.72 4.54
CA LEU A 226 7.61 -7.79 4.89
C LEU A 226 8.10 -6.41 5.32
N VAL A 227 8.99 -6.37 6.30
CA VAL A 227 9.83 -5.19 6.51
C VAL A 227 10.87 -5.15 5.39
N HIS A 228 10.84 -4.12 4.55
CA HIS A 228 11.78 -3.95 3.42
C HIS A 228 12.87 -2.91 3.70
N GLY A 229 12.87 -2.30 4.89
CA GLY A 229 13.81 -1.25 5.26
C GLY A 229 13.86 -0.89 6.72
N VAL A 230 14.59 0.19 7.00
CA VAL A 230 14.79 0.66 8.37
C VAL A 230 13.49 1.27 8.87
N ILE A 231 12.91 0.66 9.90
CA ILE A 231 11.81 1.24 10.64
C ILE A 231 12.37 2.40 11.48
N PRO A 232 11.88 3.64 11.32
CA PRO A 232 12.30 4.76 12.15
C PRO A 232 11.93 4.49 13.62
N PRO A 233 12.65 5.05 14.60
CA PRO A 233 12.35 4.83 16.02
C PRO A 233 10.90 5.14 16.42
N THR A 234 10.26 6.08 15.71
CA THR A 234 8.87 6.51 15.92
C THR A 234 7.84 5.63 15.19
N GLY A 235 8.30 4.70 14.36
CA GLY A 235 7.45 3.85 13.50
C GLY A 235 6.64 4.61 12.44
N VAL A 236 6.88 5.92 12.25
CA VAL A 236 6.12 6.76 11.31
C VAL A 236 6.25 6.20 9.89
N GLY A 237 5.12 6.09 9.19
CA GLY A 237 5.04 5.52 7.85
C GLY A 237 5.10 3.99 7.79
N PHE A 238 5.40 3.29 8.88
CA PHE A 238 5.44 1.83 8.92
C PHE A 238 4.27 1.25 9.72
N ALA A 239 4.15 1.64 10.98
CA ALA A 239 3.06 1.21 11.86
C ALA A 239 1.92 2.25 11.89
N PRO A 240 0.68 1.90 12.26
CA PRO A 240 0.20 0.52 12.35
C PRO A 240 0.16 -0.11 10.96
N THR A 241 0.61 -1.36 10.86
CA THR A 241 0.58 -2.10 9.60
C THR A 241 -0.86 -2.41 9.20
N LEU A 242 -1.14 -2.59 7.91
CA LEU A 242 -2.46 -2.92 7.38
C LEU A 242 -2.70 -4.42 7.29
N ALA A 243 -1.67 -5.20 6.94
CA ALA A 243 -1.74 -6.65 6.78
C ALA A 243 -2.18 -7.37 8.06
N ASP A 244 -2.51 -8.66 8.00
CA ASP A 244 -2.82 -9.46 9.20
C ASP A 244 -1.55 -9.81 9.97
N LEU A 245 -0.43 -9.99 9.26
CA LEU A 245 0.89 -10.25 9.83
C LEU A 245 1.94 -9.28 9.30
N VAL A 246 2.94 -8.96 10.12
CA VAL A 246 4.17 -8.29 9.72
C VAL A 246 5.37 -9.19 10.01
N ILE A 247 6.19 -9.42 8.99
CA ILE A 247 7.39 -10.24 9.06
C ILE A 247 8.59 -9.30 9.11
N CYS A 248 9.19 -9.19 10.29
CA CYS A 248 10.32 -8.31 10.57
C CYS A 248 11.64 -9.07 10.66
N TRP A 249 12.77 -8.34 10.60
CA TRP A 249 14.09 -8.99 10.50
C TRP A 249 14.62 -9.51 11.83
N GLY A 250 14.19 -8.94 12.96
CA GLY A 250 14.71 -9.30 14.28
C GLY A 250 14.04 -8.54 15.41
N GLU A 251 14.51 -8.77 16.63
CA GLU A 251 13.92 -8.23 17.86
C GLU A 251 13.85 -6.71 17.90
N LEU A 252 14.85 -6.02 17.32
CA LEU A 252 14.84 -4.55 17.27
C LEU A 252 13.68 -4.00 16.44
N ASP A 253 13.36 -4.62 15.30
CA ASP A 253 12.24 -4.19 14.48
C ASP A 253 10.91 -4.53 15.16
N LYS A 254 10.82 -5.71 15.79
CA LYS A 254 9.66 -6.09 16.61
C LYS A 254 9.40 -5.09 17.72
N ALA A 255 10.44 -4.68 18.46
CA ALA A 255 10.32 -3.69 19.53
C ALA A 255 9.78 -2.34 19.00
N LYS A 256 10.23 -1.88 17.83
CA LYS A 256 9.74 -0.64 17.19
C LYS A 256 8.29 -0.75 16.72
N LEU A 257 7.88 -1.90 16.20
CA LEU A 257 6.50 -2.14 15.77
C LEU A 257 5.56 -2.16 16.99
N LEU A 258 5.97 -2.84 18.07
CA LEU A 258 5.26 -2.85 19.35
C LEU A 258 5.12 -1.44 19.95
N SER A 259 6.22 -0.68 20.00
CA SER A 259 6.20 0.68 20.55
C SER A 259 5.35 1.64 19.70
N ALA A 260 5.23 1.38 18.41
CA ALA A 260 4.38 2.13 17.49
C ALA A 260 2.93 1.63 17.43
N GLY A 261 2.55 0.64 18.25
CA GLY A 261 1.17 0.21 18.48
C GLY A 261 0.68 -0.98 17.66
N ASP A 262 1.57 -1.69 16.94
CA ASP A 262 1.17 -2.97 16.32
C ASP A 262 0.99 -4.07 17.38
N PRO A 263 -0.06 -4.91 17.28
CA PRO A 263 -0.28 -6.01 18.22
C PRO A 263 0.85 -7.05 18.24
N PRO A 264 1.17 -7.66 19.39
CA PRO A 264 2.27 -8.63 19.49
C PRO A 264 2.05 -9.91 18.69
N ASP A 265 0.81 -10.39 18.60
CA ASP A 265 0.38 -11.59 17.85
C ASP A 265 0.49 -11.41 16.33
N LYS A 266 0.53 -10.16 15.86
CA LYS A 266 0.71 -9.79 14.46
C LYS A 266 2.18 -9.83 14.00
N ILE A 267 3.13 -9.75 14.92
CA ILE A 267 4.55 -9.53 14.60
C ILE A 267 5.33 -10.84 14.65
N VAL A 268 5.84 -11.25 13.48
CA VAL A 268 6.66 -12.45 13.32
C VAL A 268 8.09 -12.05 12.97
N ILE A 269 9.09 -12.70 13.58
CA ILE A 269 10.49 -12.54 13.20
C ILE A 269 10.82 -13.58 12.14
N GLY A 270 11.07 -13.12 10.91
CA GLY A 270 11.41 -13.98 9.77
C GLY A 270 12.87 -13.90 9.33
N GLY A 271 13.65 -12.98 9.91
CA GLY A 271 15.00 -12.68 9.43
C GLY A 271 15.01 -11.72 8.23
N CYS A 272 16.20 -11.38 7.74
CA CYS A 272 16.38 -10.56 6.54
C CYS A 272 16.76 -11.48 5.37
N PRO A 273 15.89 -11.70 4.36
CA PRO A 273 16.21 -12.62 3.25
C PRO A 273 17.47 -12.20 2.46
N ARG A 274 17.85 -10.92 2.54
CA ARG A 274 19.06 -10.37 1.92
C ARG A 274 20.35 -10.77 2.66
N LEU A 275 20.24 -11.16 3.92
CA LEU A 275 21.36 -11.62 4.73
C LEU A 275 21.24 -13.14 4.81
N THR A 276 22.03 -13.85 4.01
CA THR A 276 22.20 -15.28 4.25
C THR A 276 22.92 -15.47 5.59
N ARG A 277 22.69 -16.61 6.27
CA ARG A 277 23.41 -16.96 7.52
C ARG A 277 24.94 -17.02 7.34
N ASN A 278 25.43 -16.99 6.10
CA ASN A 278 26.84 -16.90 5.74
C ASN A 278 27.25 -15.43 5.60
N LEU A 279 27.11 -14.64 6.66
CA LEU A 279 27.87 -13.39 6.73
C LEU A 279 29.35 -13.78 6.84
N PRO A 280 30.24 -13.30 5.94
CA PRO A 280 31.67 -13.46 6.14
C PRO A 280 32.02 -12.80 7.47
N THR A 281 32.38 -13.61 8.46
CA THR A 281 32.85 -13.15 9.78
C THR A 281 34.13 -12.32 9.69
N SER A 282 34.74 -12.20 8.51
CA SER A 282 35.97 -11.48 8.24
C SER A 282 35.84 -9.96 8.09
N VAL A 283 34.63 -9.38 8.14
CA VAL A 283 34.46 -7.92 7.94
C VAL A 283 34.26 -7.15 9.26
N VAL A 284 34.16 -7.82 10.41
CA VAL A 284 34.13 -7.15 11.73
C VAL A 284 35.52 -7.16 12.36
N ALA A 285 36.48 -6.54 11.68
CA ALA A 285 37.75 -6.14 12.26
C ALA A 285 38.40 -5.05 11.40
N ARG A 286 37.85 -3.83 11.41
CA ARG A 286 38.59 -2.56 11.25
C ARG A 286 37.86 -1.45 11.99
#